data_AF-G5S4R7-F1
#
_entry.id   AF-G5S4R7-F1
#
_cell.length_a   1.000
_cell.length_b   1.000
_cell.length_c   1.000
_cell.angle_alpha   90.00
_cell.angle_beta   90.00
_cell.angle_gamma   90.00
#
_symmetry.space_group_name_H-M   'P 1'
#
loop_
_entity.id
_entity.type
_entity.pdbx_description
1 polymer ?
#
loop_
_entity_poly.entity_id
_entity_poly.type
_entity_poly.pdbx_seq_one_letter_code
_entity_poly.pdbx_strand_id
1 'polypeptide(L)' 'MLRRVKRVTDTLNRQGLRVVAVATKYLPAREGDYQRIDESDLILEGYIAFLDPPKE' A
#
# COMPACT_ATOMS: atom_id res chain seq x y z
N MET A 1 -6.38 1.81 14.89
CA MET A 1 -6.26 2.03 13.43
C MET A 1 -5.84 0.78 12.65
N LEU A 2 -4.72 0.13 13.01
CA LEU A 2 -4.21 -1.09 12.34
C LEU A 2 -5.21 -2.25 12.21
N ARG A 3 -6.08 -2.45 13.20
CA ARG A 3 -7.14 -3.49 13.12
C ARG A 3 -8.20 -3.22 12.04
N ARG A 4 -8.44 -1.94 11.71
CA ARG A 4 -9.39 -1.54 10.66
C ARG A 4 -8.80 -1.80 9.28
N VAL A 5 -7.54 -1.41 9.10
CA VAL A 5 -6.73 -1.69 7.90
C VAL A 5 -6.76 -3.18 7.56
N LYS A 6 -6.36 -4.03 8.53
CA LYS A 6 -6.32 -5.48 8.33
C LYS A 6 -7.68 -6.06 7.95
N ARG A 7 -8.76 -5.60 8.60
CA ARG A 7 -10.11 -6.08 8.30
C ARG A 7 -10.56 -5.72 6.88
N VAL A 8 -10.24 -4.52 6.41
CA VAL A 8 -10.58 -4.07 5.06
C VAL A 8 -9.82 -4.90 4.02
N THR A 9 -8.50 -5.04 4.17
CA THR A 9 -7.67 -5.83 3.24
C THR A 9 -8.08 -7.30 3.21
N ASP A 10 -8.35 -7.90 4.37
CA ASP A 10 -8.75 -9.31 4.47
C ASP A 10 -10.13 -9.56 3.82
N THR A 11 -11.04 -8.57 3.86
CA THR A 11 -12.37 -8.68 3.25
C THR A 11 -12.29 -8.61 1.74
N LEU A 12 -11.51 -7.68 1.21
CA LEU A 12 -11.27 -7.54 -0.23
C LEU A 12 -10.54 -8.76 -0.81
N ASN A 13 -9.52 -9.28 -0.10
CA ASN A 13 -8.83 -10.51 -0.51
C ASN A 13 -9.77 -11.72 -0.56
N ARG A 14 -10.71 -11.85 0.39
CA ARG A 14 -11.74 -12.93 0.35
C ARG A 14 -12.70 -12.81 -0.83
N GLN A 15 -12.84 -11.63 -1.42
CA GLN A 15 -13.63 -11.39 -2.63
C GLN A 15 -12.85 -11.67 -3.92
N GLY A 16 -11.63 -12.20 -3.84
CA GLY A 16 -10.77 -12.47 -4.99
C GLY A 16 -10.08 -11.21 -5.55
N LEU A 17 -10.12 -10.10 -4.81
CA LEU A 17 -9.44 -8.86 -5.20
C LEU A 17 -8.03 -8.86 -4.64
N ARG A 18 -7.05 -8.51 -5.47
CA ARG A 18 -5.70 -8.19 -5.00
C ARG A 18 -5.68 -6.75 -4.51
N VAL A 19 -5.20 -6.56 -3.28
CA VAL A 19 -5.15 -5.24 -2.64
C VAL A 19 -3.70 -4.76 -2.55
N VAL A 20 -3.46 -3.52 -2.98
CA VAL A 20 -2.17 -2.82 -2.84
C VAL A 20 -2.38 -1.59 -1.98
N ALA A 21 -1.60 -1.46 -0.91
CA ALA A 21 -1.59 -0.26 -0.07
C ALA A 21 -0.71 0.82 -0.72
N VAL A 22 -1.15 2.08 -0.68
CA VAL A 22 -0.39 3.23 -1.19
C VAL A 22 -0.06 4.14 -0.02
N ALA A 23 1.22 4.49 0.11
CA ALA A 23 1.71 5.39 1.14
C ALA A 23 2.64 6.44 0.53
N THR A 24 2.62 7.66 1.06
CA THR A 24 3.41 8.78 0.55
C THR A 24 4.21 9.43 1.68
N LYS A 25 5.32 10.08 1.31
CA LYS A 25 6.12 10.92 2.19
C LYS A 25 6.60 12.12 1.41
N TYR A 26 6.18 13.31 1.84
CA TYR A 26 6.67 14.55 1.28
C TYR A 26 8.07 14.82 1.83
N LEU A 27 9.02 15.02 0.93
CA LEU A 27 10.41 15.30 1.26
C LEU A 27 10.82 16.58 0.52
N PRO A 28 11.64 17.45 1.15
CA PRO A 28 12.27 18.54 0.42
C PRO A 28 13.21 17.97 -0.66
N ALA A 29 13.48 18.76 -1.69
CA ALA A 29 14.49 18.41 -2.68
C ALA A 29 15.83 18.18 -1.97
N ARG A 30 16.50 17.07 -2.32
CA ARG A 30 17.82 16.71 -1.80
C ARG A 30 18.71 16.23 -2.92
N GLU A 31 20.01 16.37 -2.75
CA GLU A 31 21.00 15.68 -3.57
C GLU A 31 21.19 14.24 -3.07
N GLY A 32 21.44 13.30 -3.99
CA GLY A 32 21.68 11.89 -3.70
C GLY A 32 20.48 10.98 -3.93
N ASP A 33 20.78 9.69 -4.07
CA ASP A 33 19.80 8.67 -4.46
C ASP A 33 18.85 8.31 -3.32
N TYR A 34 17.67 7.80 -3.68
CA TYR A 34 16.76 7.16 -2.74
C TYR A 34 17.27 5.77 -2.37
N GLN A 35 17.11 5.42 -1.09
CA GLN A 35 17.53 4.16 -0.53
C GLN A 35 16.36 3.50 0.20
N ARG A 36 16.48 2.19 0.46
CA ARG A 36 15.46 1.42 1.19
C ARG A 36 15.10 2.02 2.56
N ILE A 37 16.04 2.71 3.21
CA ILE A 37 15.79 3.37 4.50
C ILE A 37 14.80 4.55 4.37
N ASP A 38 14.69 5.16 3.19
CA ASP A 38 13.76 6.25 2.94
C ASP A 38 12.29 5.78 2.86
N GLU A 39 12.06 4.48 2.65
CA GLU A 39 10.73 3.84 2.66
C GLU A 39 10.15 3.66 4.09
N SER A 40 10.65 4.42 5.05
CA SER A 40 10.20 4.46 6.45
C SER A 40 9.35 5.70 6.75
N ASP A 41 8.49 5.59 7.77
CA ASP A 41 7.62 6.68 8.25
C ASP A 41 6.74 7.31 7.14
N LEU A 42 6.30 6.48 6.19
CA LEU A 42 5.34 6.85 5.16
C LEU A 42 3.94 7.01 5.77
N ILE A 43 3.15 7.93 5.22
CA ILE A 43 1.75 8.12 5.57
C ILE A 43 0.92 7.24 4.64
N LEU A 44 0.15 6.31 5.23
CA LEU A 44 -0.78 5.48 4.47
C LEU A 44 -1.96 6.32 3.97
N GLU A 45 -2.06 6.46 2.64
CA GLU A 45 -3.14 7.19 1.98
C GLU A 45 -4.38 6.31 1.76
N GLY A 46 -4.17 5.02 1.47
CA GLY A 46 -5.29 4.11 1.22
C GLY A 46 -4.89 2.82 0.51
N TYR A 47 -5.86 2.27 -0.23
CA TYR A 47 -5.75 0.99 -0.93
C TYR A 47 -6.31 1.07 -2.33
N ILE A 48 -5.65 0.38 -3.25
CA ILE A 48 -6.17 0.08 -4.58
C ILE A 48 -6.52 -1.42 -4.58
N ALA A 49 -7.74 -1.75 -4.98
CA ALA A 49 -8.19 -3.12 -5.15
C ALA A 49 -8.46 -3.37 -6.63
N PHE A 50 -7.90 -4.44 -7.17
CA PHE A 50 -8.17 -4.85 -8.54
C PHE A 50 -8.52 -6.34 -8.57
N LEU A 51 -9.36 -6.69 -9.53
CA LEU A 51 -9.68 -8.08 -9.81
C LEU A 51 -8.40 -8.73 -10.34
N ASP A 52 -7.94 -9.79 -9.69
CA ASP A 52 -6.92 -10.67 -10.26
C ASP A 52 -7.68 -11.81 -10.94
N PRO A 53 -8.08 -11.66 -12.22
CA PRO A 53 -8.73 -12.76 -12.92
C PRO A 53 -7.76 -13.96 -12.88
N PRO A 54 -8.28 -15.17 -12.61
CA PRO A 54 -7.43 -16.36 -12.58
C PRO A 54 -6.65 -16.45 -13.90
N LYS A 55 -5.33 -16.62 -13.80
CA LYS A 55 -4.52 -16.98 -14.96
C LYS A 55 -4.85 -18.43 -15.31
N GLU A 56 -5.40 -18.66 -16.50
CA GLU A 56 -5.36 -19.97 -17.16
C GLU A 56 -3.93 -20.34 -17.56
#